data_AF-A0A1C4SGI1-F1
#
_entry.id   AF-A0A1C4SGI1-F1
#
_cell.length_a   1.000
_cell.length_b   1.000
_cell.length_c   1.000
_cell.angle_alpha   90.00
_cell.angle_beta   90.00
_cell.angle_gamma   90.00
#
_symmetry.space_group_name_H-M   'P 1'
#
loop_
_entity.id
_entity.type
_entity.pdbx_description
1 polymer ?
#
loop_
_entity_poly.entity_id
_entity_poly.type
_entity_poly.pdbx_seq_one_letter_code
_entity_poly.pdbx_strand_id
1 'polypeptide(L)'
;MATTVRRTVLTLPAAPLGPENPLPPLRTPAPPPVLDPRERAGLPRDMARQLGHRPLRTLLPTRLLDGYGRERTPTGLDAVVIENERLRVTVLPGLGGRIHSLHHKPTGRELLHRNPVLQPAAFALNGAWFSGGIE
;
A
#
# COMPACT_ATOMS: atom_id res chain seq x y z
N MET A 1 -2.57 -0.64 31.83
CA MET A 1 -2.20 -1.90 31.15
C MET A 1 -0.96 -1.64 30.31
N ALA A 2 0.02 -2.54 30.34
CA ALA A 2 1.20 -2.43 29.48
C ALA A 2 0.84 -2.69 28.01
N THR A 3 1.53 -2.03 27.09
CA THR A 3 1.43 -2.32 25.66
C THR A 3 1.93 -3.73 25.38
N THR A 4 1.18 -4.51 24.62
CA THR A 4 1.54 -5.86 24.20
C THR A 4 1.76 -5.92 22.69
N VAL A 5 2.65 -6.80 22.26
CA VAL A 5 2.94 -7.07 20.86
C VAL A 5 2.92 -8.56 20.65
N ARG A 6 2.17 -9.04 19.66
CA ARG A 6 2.08 -10.46 19.34
C ARG A 6 2.02 -10.71 17.83
N ARG A 7 2.59 -11.83 17.39
CA ARG A 7 2.41 -12.33 16.03
C ARG A 7 1.05 -13.01 15.90
N THR A 8 0.49 -12.99 14.71
CA THR A 8 -0.78 -13.62 14.38
C THR A 8 -0.88 -13.86 12.88
N VAL A 9 -1.88 -14.62 12.44
CA VAL A 9 -2.22 -14.80 11.04
C VAL A 9 -3.56 -14.15 10.79
N LEU A 10 -3.61 -13.23 9.83
CA LEU A 10 -4.84 -12.63 9.35
C LEU A 10 -5.29 -13.36 8.09
N THR A 11 -6.43 -14.05 8.14
CA THR A 11 -6.99 -14.71 6.96
C THR A 11 -7.95 -13.77 6.23
N LEU A 12 -7.69 -13.52 4.94
CA LEU A 12 -8.55 -12.74 4.04
C LEU A 12 -8.68 -13.45 2.68
N PRO A 13 -9.76 -13.21 1.92
CA PRO A 13 -9.77 -13.50 0.50
C PRO A 13 -8.69 -12.67 -0.20
N ALA A 14 -7.66 -13.32 -0.73
CA ALA A 14 -6.55 -12.68 -1.40
C ALA A 14 -6.40 -13.20 -2.82
N ALA A 15 -6.11 -12.30 -3.76
CA ALA A 15 -5.65 -12.68 -5.09
C ALA A 15 -4.12 -12.84 -5.07
N PRO A 16 -3.57 -13.88 -5.72
CA PRO A 16 -2.12 -14.08 -5.76
C PRO A 16 -1.44 -12.95 -6.53
N LEU A 17 -0.27 -12.52 -6.06
CA LEU A 17 0.55 -11.50 -6.75
C LEU A 17 1.09 -12.00 -8.10
N GLY A 18 1.14 -13.32 -8.30
CA GLY A 18 1.73 -13.94 -9.48
C GLY A 18 3.25 -13.77 -9.54
N PRO A 19 3.90 -14.25 -10.63
CA PRO A 19 5.31 -14.02 -10.85
C PRO A 19 5.60 -12.53 -11.13
N GLU A 20 6.75 -12.05 -10.68
CA GLU A 20 7.25 -10.74 -11.10
C GLU A 20 7.57 -10.74 -12.60
N ASN A 21 7.45 -9.59 -13.25
CA ASN A 21 7.84 -9.43 -14.64
C ASN A 21 9.36 -9.68 -14.79
N PRO A 22 9.80 -10.62 -15.64
CA PRO A 22 11.22 -10.90 -15.82
C PRO A 22 11.94 -9.81 -16.63
N LEU A 23 11.21 -8.94 -17.33
CA LEU A 23 11.79 -7.90 -18.16
C LEU A 23 12.17 -6.68 -17.31
N PRO A 24 13.35 -6.08 -17.54
CA PRO A 24 13.74 -4.86 -16.84
C PRO A 24 12.81 -3.71 -17.21
N PRO A 25 12.24 -2.95 -16.25
CA PRO A 25 11.37 -1.83 -16.54
C PRO A 25 12.17 -0.62 -16.99
N LEU A 26 12.65 -0.63 -18.24
CA LEU A 26 13.44 0.47 -18.83
C LEU A 26 12.67 1.80 -18.89
N ARG A 27 11.35 1.76 -18.72
CA ARG A 27 10.44 2.91 -18.63
C ARG A 27 9.40 2.69 -17.54
N THR A 28 8.80 3.76 -17.03
CA THR A 28 7.62 3.66 -16.16
C THR A 28 6.40 3.17 -16.96
N PRO A 29 5.50 2.34 -16.38
CA PRO A 29 4.31 1.85 -17.07
C PRO A 29 3.35 2.95 -17.52
N ALA A 30 3.25 4.03 -16.76
CA ALA A 30 2.48 5.23 -17.10
C ALA A 30 3.40 6.46 -17.13
N PRO A 31 3.15 7.42 -18.05
CA PRO A 31 3.83 8.70 -18.02
C PRO A 31 3.44 9.49 -16.76
N PRO A 32 4.36 10.27 -16.19
CA PRO A 32 4.03 11.16 -15.09
C PRO A 32 3.01 12.23 -15.55
N PRO A 33 2.12 12.70 -14.66
CA PRO A 33 1.26 13.82 -14.98
C PRO A 33 2.10 15.06 -15.32
N VAL A 34 1.77 15.72 -16.42
CA VAL A 34 2.40 16.98 -16.84
C VAL A 34 1.46 18.11 -16.46
N LEU A 35 1.92 18.99 -15.57
CA LEU A 35 1.18 20.18 -15.16
C LEU A 35 1.54 21.35 -16.07
N ASP A 36 0.54 22.13 -16.43
CA ASP A 36 0.77 23.39 -17.12
C ASP A 36 1.42 24.43 -16.16
N PRO A 37 2.09 25.47 -16.69
CA PRO A 37 2.75 26.47 -15.85
C PRO A 37 1.80 27.25 -14.92
N ARG A 38 0.53 27.42 -15.30
CA ARG A 38 -0.49 28.13 -14.51
C ARG A 38 -0.98 27.28 -13.35
N GLU A 39 -1.23 25.99 -13.60
CA GLU A 39 -1.56 25.00 -12.57
C GLU A 39 -0.45 24.95 -11.53
N ARG A 40 0.81 24.87 -11.98
CA ARG A 40 1.96 24.86 -11.09
C ARG A 40 2.10 26.12 -10.25
N ALA A 41 1.76 27.29 -10.79
CA ALA A 41 1.81 28.56 -10.06
C ALA A 41 0.74 28.63 -8.96
N GLY A 42 -0.37 27.90 -9.08
CA GLY A 42 -1.42 27.80 -8.08
C GLY A 42 -1.12 26.84 -6.91
N LEU A 43 -0.05 26.05 -7.00
CA LEU A 43 0.28 25.06 -5.97
C LEU A 43 0.99 25.69 -4.77
N PRO A 44 0.78 25.15 -3.56
CA PRO A 44 1.66 25.35 -2.42
C PRO A 44 3.14 25.24 -2.81
N ARG A 45 3.97 26.11 -2.24
CA ARG A 45 5.39 26.25 -2.62
C ARG A 45 6.18 24.95 -2.51
N ASP A 46 5.91 24.17 -1.48
CA ASP A 46 6.52 22.87 -1.23
C ASP A 46 6.13 21.83 -2.29
N MET A 47 4.84 21.75 -2.65
CA MET A 47 4.38 20.88 -3.72
C MET A 47 4.95 21.31 -5.08
N ALA A 48 4.95 22.61 -5.40
CA ALA A 48 5.54 23.15 -6.62
C ALA A 48 7.05 22.89 -6.74
N ARG A 49 7.76 22.89 -5.59
CA ARG A 49 9.18 22.51 -5.49
C ARG A 49 9.34 21.03 -5.81
N GLN A 50 8.55 20.16 -5.19
CA GLN A 50 8.63 18.70 -5.37
C GLN A 50 8.37 18.29 -6.83
N LEU A 51 7.33 18.85 -7.44
CA LEU A 51 6.99 18.62 -8.85
C LEU A 51 8.04 19.19 -9.82
N GLY A 52 8.92 20.07 -9.35
CA GLY A 52 10.05 20.58 -10.11
C GLY A 52 11.19 19.58 -10.27
N HIS A 53 11.23 18.53 -9.45
CA HIS A 53 12.22 17.48 -9.62
C HIS A 53 11.92 16.66 -10.87
N ARG A 54 12.99 16.10 -11.46
CA ARG A 54 12.87 15.29 -12.67
C ARG A 54 11.99 14.07 -12.38
N PRO A 55 10.97 13.79 -13.21
CA PRO A 55 10.15 12.61 -13.02
C PRO A 55 10.98 11.33 -13.09
N LEU A 56 10.52 10.32 -12.36
CA LEU A 56 11.09 8.98 -12.40
C LEU A 56 11.03 8.44 -13.84
N ARG A 57 12.17 7.97 -14.35
CA ARG A 57 12.29 7.46 -15.73
C ARG A 57 12.07 5.96 -15.84
N THR A 58 12.46 5.25 -14.79
CA THR A 58 12.51 3.79 -14.72
C THR A 58 12.34 3.39 -13.26
N LEU A 59 11.81 2.19 -13.04
CA LEU A 59 11.66 1.60 -11.71
C LEU A 59 12.85 0.74 -11.29
N LEU A 60 13.88 0.64 -12.14
CA LEU A 60 15.09 -0.10 -11.80
C LEU A 60 15.66 0.39 -10.46
N PRO A 61 16.12 -0.54 -9.59
CA PRO A 61 16.28 -1.98 -9.82
C PRO A 61 15.03 -2.84 -9.55
N THR A 62 13.90 -2.24 -9.15
CA THR A 62 12.66 -2.96 -8.82
C THR A 62 11.98 -3.48 -10.09
N ARG A 63 11.37 -4.67 -10.01
CA ARG A 63 10.58 -5.28 -11.08
C ARG A 63 9.12 -4.87 -11.05
N LEU A 64 8.44 -5.04 -12.18
CA LEU A 64 6.99 -4.86 -12.25
C LEU A 64 6.27 -6.05 -11.62
N LEU A 65 5.21 -5.73 -10.90
CA LEU A 65 4.26 -6.64 -10.29
C LEU A 65 2.95 -6.52 -11.09
N ASP A 66 2.94 -7.13 -12.27
CA ASP A 66 1.82 -7.12 -13.22
C ASP A 66 1.24 -8.51 -13.50
N GLY A 67 1.78 -9.56 -12.87
CA GLY A 67 1.32 -10.95 -13.00
C GLY A 67 0.16 -11.34 -12.07
N TYR A 68 -0.42 -10.39 -11.33
CA TYR A 68 -1.40 -10.70 -10.29
C TYR A 68 -2.73 -11.22 -10.86
N GLY A 69 -3.28 -12.23 -10.20
CA GLY A 69 -4.52 -12.88 -10.59
C GLY A 69 -5.77 -12.11 -10.18
N ARG A 70 -6.94 -12.65 -10.55
CA ARG A 70 -8.24 -12.09 -10.15
C ARG A 70 -9.06 -12.97 -9.23
N GLU A 71 -8.82 -14.28 -9.26
CA GLU A 71 -9.43 -15.24 -8.36
C GLU A 71 -8.90 -15.03 -6.94
N ARG A 72 -9.82 -14.95 -5.97
CA ARG A 72 -9.49 -14.73 -4.56
C ARG A 72 -9.76 -16.01 -3.80
N THR A 73 -8.79 -16.44 -3.00
CA THR A 73 -8.92 -17.60 -2.12
C THR A 73 -8.60 -17.20 -0.68
N PRO A 74 -9.17 -17.88 0.33
CA PRO A 74 -8.79 -17.66 1.72
C PRO A 74 -7.28 -17.85 1.89
N THR A 75 -6.59 -16.78 2.27
CA THR A 75 -5.13 -16.74 2.38
C THR A 75 -4.73 -16.20 3.74
N GLY A 76 -3.84 -16.91 4.44
CA GLY A 76 -3.24 -16.45 5.68
C GLY A 76 -2.12 -15.45 5.41
N LEU A 77 -2.20 -14.28 6.03
CA LEU A 77 -1.18 -13.24 5.96
C LEU A 77 -0.51 -13.11 7.33
N ASP A 78 0.83 -13.13 7.35
CA ASP A 78 1.58 -12.84 8.56
C ASP A 78 1.28 -11.42 9.04
N ALA A 79 0.90 -11.32 10.30
CA ALA A 79 0.52 -10.05 10.91
C ALA A 79 1.12 -9.89 12.32
N VAL A 80 1.27 -8.65 12.72
CA VAL A 80 1.62 -8.27 14.08
C VAL A 80 0.48 -7.45 14.66
N VAL A 81 0.02 -7.81 15.85
CA VAL A 81 -0.94 -7.02 16.61
C VAL A 81 -0.22 -6.30 17.73
N ILE A 82 -0.33 -4.97 17.73
CA ILE A 82 0.16 -4.08 18.78
C ILE A 82 -1.06 -3.54 19.52
N GLU A 83 -1.14 -3.74 20.82
CA GLU A 83 -2.35 -3.43 21.59
C GLU A 83 -2.06 -2.80 22.94
N ASN A 84 -2.82 -1.77 23.29
CA ASN A 84 -2.86 -1.17 24.63
C ASN A 84 -4.33 -0.94 25.07
N GLU A 85 -4.54 -0.10 26.07
CA GLU A 85 -5.89 0.22 26.57
C GLU A 85 -6.77 0.95 25.56
N ARG A 86 -6.18 1.72 24.64
CA ARG A 86 -6.91 2.59 23.71
C ARG A 86 -7.01 2.04 22.30
N LEU A 87 -5.96 1.38 21.82
CA LEU A 87 -5.81 0.97 20.43
C LEU A 87 -5.44 -0.49 20.31
N ARG A 88 -5.94 -1.12 19.24
CA ARG A 88 -5.43 -2.38 18.68
C ARG A 88 -5.07 -2.13 17.21
N VAL A 89 -3.80 -2.31 16.88
CA VAL A 89 -3.23 -2.07 15.55
C VAL A 89 -2.89 -3.41 14.93
N THR A 90 -3.32 -3.67 13.69
CA THR A 90 -2.87 -4.83 12.91
C THR A 90 -1.95 -4.37 11.80
N VAL A 91 -0.70 -4.83 11.84
CA VAL A 91 0.35 -4.51 10.86
C VAL A 91 0.60 -5.74 10.01
N LEU A 92 0.84 -5.56 8.71
CA LEU A 92 1.19 -6.62 7.75
C LEU A 92 2.67 -6.46 7.32
N PRO A 93 3.63 -7.08 8.02
CA PRO A 93 5.06 -6.88 7.75
C PRO A 93 5.47 -7.29 6.33
N GLY A 94 4.90 -8.38 5.81
CA GLY A 94 5.18 -8.87 4.46
C GLY A 94 4.64 -7.99 3.33
N LEU A 95 3.84 -6.97 3.65
CA LEU A 95 3.23 -6.04 2.70
C LEU A 95 3.67 -4.60 3.01
N GLY A 96 4.99 -4.42 3.13
CA GLY A 96 5.60 -3.11 3.39
C GLY A 96 5.35 -2.54 4.79
N GLY A 97 4.89 -3.36 5.74
CA GLY A 97 4.54 -2.89 7.08
C GLY A 97 3.23 -2.11 7.15
N ARG A 98 2.36 -2.26 6.13
CA ARG A 98 1.07 -1.56 6.06
C ARG A 98 0.23 -1.81 7.32
N ILE A 99 -0.35 -0.73 7.87
CA ILE A 99 -1.32 -0.83 8.97
C ILE A 99 -2.68 -1.17 8.36
N HIS A 100 -3.09 -2.44 8.46
CA HIS A 100 -4.35 -2.92 7.91
C HIS A 100 -5.57 -2.47 8.73
N SER A 101 -5.43 -2.33 10.05
CA SER A 101 -6.51 -1.99 10.97
C SER A 101 -5.97 -1.16 12.14
N LEU A 102 -6.74 -0.15 12.55
CA LEU A 102 -6.48 0.70 13.71
C LEU A 102 -7.79 0.83 14.50
N HIS A 103 -8.01 -0.12 15.39
CA HIS A 103 -9.24 -0.19 16.17
C HIS A 103 -9.14 0.64 17.45
N HIS A 104 -10.03 1.61 17.61
CA HIS A 104 -10.19 2.42 18.82
C HIS A 104 -11.12 1.72 19.81
N LYS A 105 -10.53 1.14 20.85
CA LYS A 105 -11.22 0.30 21.84
C LYS A 105 -12.28 1.06 22.66
N PRO A 106 -12.04 2.32 23.13
CA PRO A 106 -13.04 3.05 23.92
C PRO A 106 -14.36 3.29 23.18
N THR A 107 -14.32 3.47 21.86
CA THR A 107 -15.52 3.68 21.05
C THR A 107 -15.94 2.44 20.27
N GLY A 108 -15.17 1.35 20.31
CA GLY A 108 -15.39 0.15 19.50
C GLY A 108 -15.31 0.39 17.98
N ARG A 109 -14.60 1.42 17.51
CA ARG A 109 -14.60 1.83 16.10
C ARG A 109 -13.32 1.44 15.38
N GLU A 110 -13.47 0.94 14.15
CA GLU A 110 -12.38 0.91 13.19
C GLU A 110 -12.14 2.34 12.67
N LEU A 111 -10.88 2.81 12.73
CA LEU A 111 -10.52 4.16 12.30
C LEU A 111 -10.06 4.21 10.84
N LEU A 112 -9.78 3.06 10.22
CA LEU A 112 -9.30 2.97 8.84
C LEU A 112 -10.30 2.31 7.92
N HIS A 113 -10.17 2.54 6.61
CA HIS A 113 -10.80 1.67 5.65
C HIS A 113 -10.11 0.30 5.69
N ARG A 114 -10.67 -0.63 6.46
CA ARG A 114 -10.19 -2.01 6.55
C ARG A 114 -10.75 -2.81 5.39
N ASN A 115 -10.02 -2.85 4.28
CA ASN A 115 -10.45 -3.58 3.09
C ASN A 115 -10.63 -5.08 3.41
N PRO A 116 -11.83 -5.66 3.17
CA PRO A 116 -12.10 -7.06 3.51
C PRO A 116 -11.39 -8.07 2.60
N VAL A 117 -10.71 -7.61 1.54
CA VAL A 117 -9.96 -8.45 0.61
C VAL A 117 -8.56 -7.89 0.36
N LEU A 118 -7.64 -8.75 -0.03
CA LEU A 118 -6.36 -8.33 -0.60
C LEU A 118 -6.44 -8.54 -2.11
N GLN A 119 -6.66 -7.46 -2.85
CA GLN A 119 -6.78 -7.51 -4.29
C GLN A 119 -5.85 -6.47 -4.93
N PRO A 120 -4.73 -6.92 -5.52
CA PRO A 120 -3.81 -6.03 -6.22
C PRO A 120 -4.45 -5.40 -7.47
N ALA A 121 -3.99 -4.21 -7.82
CA ALA A 121 -4.41 -3.41 -8.96
C ALA A 121 -3.24 -2.55 -9.50
N ALA A 122 -3.35 -2.11 -10.76
CA ALA A 122 -2.35 -1.31 -11.45
C ALA A 122 -2.40 0.17 -11.01
N PHE A 123 -2.00 0.45 -9.76
CA PHE A 123 -2.02 1.81 -9.21
C PHE A 123 -0.67 2.29 -8.67
N ALA A 124 0.09 1.44 -7.98
CA ALA A 124 1.45 1.80 -7.54
C ALA A 124 2.42 1.87 -8.71
N LEU A 125 3.57 2.53 -8.47
CA LEU A 125 4.63 2.72 -9.46
C LEU A 125 5.05 1.42 -10.15
N ASN A 126 5.27 0.34 -9.39
CA ASN A 126 5.62 -0.98 -9.91
C ASN A 126 4.44 -1.95 -10.01
N GLY A 127 3.19 -1.48 -9.87
CA GLY A 127 1.99 -2.32 -9.93
C GLY A 127 1.59 -2.95 -8.58
N ALA A 128 0.64 -3.89 -8.64
CA ALA A 128 0.12 -4.68 -7.53
C ALA A 128 -0.28 -3.94 -6.22
N TRP A 129 -0.77 -2.71 -6.34
CA TRP A 129 -1.26 -1.96 -5.17
C TRP A 129 -2.63 -2.47 -4.72
N PHE A 130 -2.92 -2.43 -3.42
CA PHE A 130 -4.26 -2.72 -2.89
C PHE A 130 -4.73 -1.60 -1.96
N SER A 131 -6.05 -1.43 -1.83
CA SER A 131 -6.62 -0.33 -1.03
C SER A 131 -6.77 -0.68 0.45
N GLY A 132 -6.88 0.39 1.24
CA GLY A 132 -7.18 0.32 2.68
C GLY A 132 -5.96 0.42 3.58
N GLY A 133 -6.21 0.72 4.84
CA GLY A 133 -5.16 0.88 5.85
C GLY A 133 -4.36 2.18 5.72
N ILE A 134 -3.11 2.12 6.20
CA ILE A 134 -2.08 3.17 6.04
C ILE A 134 -0.88 2.53 5.34
N GLU A 135 -0.57 3.01 4.14
CA GLU A 135 0.65 2.70 3.37
C GLU A 135 1.81 3.61 3.78
#